data_AF-A0A934FGY7-F1
#
_entry.id   AF-A0A934FGY7-F1
#
_cell.length_a   1.000
_cell.length_b   1.000
_cell.length_c   1.000
_cell.angle_alpha   90.00
_cell.angle_beta   90.00
_cell.angle_gamma   90.00
#
_symmetry.space_group_name_H-M   'P 1'
#
loop_
_entity.id
_entity.type
_entity.pdbx_description
1 polymer ?
#
loop_
_entity_poly.entity_id
_entity_poly.type
_entity_poly.pdbx_seq_one_letter_code
_entity_poly.pdbx_strand_id
1 'polypeptide(L)'
;MGATRDDFIKYPRTPHLFGSKGTDDDRHLGRKESAVFIADPSLIVEEKIDGTNVGIHFTSRGRMLLQCRGHEITEGMHPQYDLFKQRTSVKRPVLEAMLGSRFILYGEWLYAKHSVHYRALPHYFFEFDLYDKDAAQFLDLATRLQMLDGTGLHTVPVLHRGPATAEELCALIGRSAFDSAFDNPLTGRTDHLMEGLYVRTEAVGRVTGRAKLVRPEFVEKVKQSEHWQHQAMVTNGLAERADIWG
;
A
#
# COMPACT_ATOMS: atom_id res chain seq x y z
N MET A 1 24.10 -15.17 -10.77
CA MET A 1 23.85 -14.02 -11.67
C MET A 1 22.90 -13.12 -10.94
N GLY A 2 23.41 -12.02 -10.38
CA GLY A 2 22.62 -11.09 -9.57
C GLY A 2 21.70 -10.28 -10.45
N ALA A 3 20.49 -10.00 -9.96
CA ALA A 3 19.57 -9.09 -10.62
C ALA A 3 20.29 -7.76 -10.91
N THR A 4 20.14 -7.24 -12.12
CA THR A 4 20.69 -5.92 -12.44
C THR A 4 19.85 -4.85 -11.73
N ARG A 5 20.41 -3.68 -11.42
CA ARG A 5 19.65 -2.56 -10.82
C ARG A 5 18.47 -2.09 -11.68
N ASP A 6 18.38 -2.57 -12.91
CA ASP A 6 17.38 -2.19 -13.90
C ASP A 6 16.26 -3.24 -14.04
N ASP A 7 16.35 -4.35 -13.31
CA ASP A 7 15.36 -5.42 -13.36
C ASP A 7 14.02 -4.98 -12.71
N PHE A 8 12.92 -5.47 -13.28
CA PHE A 8 11.60 -5.29 -12.72
C PHE A 8 11.44 -6.10 -11.43
N ILE A 9 11.15 -5.42 -10.31
CA ILE A 9 10.93 -6.09 -9.02
C ILE A 9 9.44 -6.00 -8.67
N LYS A 10 8.79 -7.15 -8.66
CA LYS A 10 7.39 -7.29 -8.26
C LYS A 10 7.25 -7.13 -6.76
N TYR A 11 6.30 -6.30 -6.32
CA TYR A 11 5.94 -6.27 -4.89
C TYR A 11 5.42 -7.65 -4.46
N PRO A 12 5.98 -8.25 -3.39
CA PRO A 12 5.69 -9.63 -3.01
C PRO A 12 4.22 -9.81 -2.63
N ARG A 13 3.73 -11.05 -2.69
CA ARG A 13 2.42 -11.39 -2.14
C ARG A 13 2.49 -11.29 -0.61
N THR A 14 1.53 -10.60 -0.01
CA THR A 14 1.38 -10.53 1.44
C THR A 14 0.42 -11.63 1.90
N PRO A 15 0.82 -12.55 2.79
CA PRO A 15 -0.07 -13.58 3.30
C PRO A 15 -1.09 -13.01 4.31
N HIS A 16 -2.23 -13.67 4.43
CA HIS A 16 -3.24 -13.38 5.44
C HIS A 16 -2.83 -13.95 6.80
N LEU A 17 -3.06 -13.19 7.87
CA LEU A 17 -3.06 -13.73 9.23
C LEU A 17 -4.19 -14.75 9.40
N PHE A 18 -4.02 -15.71 10.31
CA PHE A 18 -5.09 -16.61 10.71
C PHE A 18 -6.33 -15.85 11.18
N GLY A 19 -7.49 -16.21 10.66
CA GLY A 19 -8.76 -15.53 10.94
C GLY A 19 -9.09 -14.40 9.95
N SER A 20 -8.12 -13.92 9.17
CA SER A 20 -8.41 -13.06 8.02
C SER A 20 -9.08 -13.86 6.91
N LYS A 21 -10.05 -13.24 6.23
CA LYS A 21 -10.61 -13.78 4.99
C LYS A 21 -9.80 -13.29 3.79
N GLY A 22 -9.61 -14.15 2.81
CA GLY A 22 -9.03 -13.85 1.50
C GLY A 22 -9.84 -14.50 0.38
N THR A 23 -9.33 -14.47 -0.84
CA THR A 23 -9.82 -15.30 -1.95
C THR A 23 -9.06 -16.64 -1.98
N ASP A 24 -9.50 -17.59 -2.82
CA ASP A 24 -8.94 -18.95 -2.83
C ASP A 24 -7.45 -19.00 -3.24
N ASP A 25 -6.96 -17.98 -3.94
CA ASP A 25 -5.56 -17.85 -4.40
C ASP A 25 -4.62 -17.17 -3.37
N ASP A 26 -5.17 -16.75 -2.22
CA ASP A 26 -4.42 -16.03 -1.20
C ASP A 26 -3.60 -16.97 -0.30
N ARG A 27 -2.37 -16.54 0.01
CA ARG A 27 -1.52 -17.23 0.98
C ARG A 27 -2.00 -16.93 2.40
N HIS A 28 -1.95 -17.91 3.28
CA HIS A 28 -2.37 -17.77 4.68
C HIS A 28 -1.30 -18.29 5.62
N LEU A 29 -1.04 -17.55 6.70
CA LEU A 29 -0.22 -18.02 7.81
C LEU A 29 -1.05 -18.95 8.70
N GLY A 30 -0.40 -19.96 9.28
CA GLY A 30 -1.06 -20.86 10.24
C GLY A 30 -1.42 -20.14 11.53
N ARG A 31 -2.32 -20.72 12.35
CA ARG A 31 -2.71 -20.15 13.65
C ARG A 31 -1.52 -19.85 14.57
N LYS A 32 -0.63 -20.83 14.74
CA LYS A 32 0.55 -20.70 15.59
C LYS A 32 1.53 -19.67 15.04
N GLU A 33 1.77 -19.69 13.73
CA GLU A 33 2.65 -18.74 13.04
C GLU A 33 2.12 -17.31 13.17
N SER A 34 0.82 -17.10 12.96
CA SER A 34 0.17 -15.80 13.14
C SER A 34 0.32 -15.29 14.57
N ALA A 35 0.10 -16.15 15.57
CA ALA A 35 0.24 -15.78 16.98
C ALA A 35 1.68 -15.37 17.34
N VAL A 36 2.69 -16.09 16.82
CA VAL A 36 4.10 -15.72 17.00
C VAL A 36 4.41 -14.40 16.30
N PHE A 37 3.92 -14.21 15.07
CA PHE A 37 4.14 -13.01 14.27
C PHE A 37 3.63 -11.75 14.97
N ILE A 38 2.41 -11.77 15.50
CA ILE A 38 1.80 -10.59 16.13
C ILE A 38 2.32 -10.34 17.55
N ALA A 39 2.88 -11.36 18.21
CA ALA A 39 3.54 -11.20 19.50
C ALA A 39 4.98 -10.68 19.39
N ASP A 40 5.49 -10.42 18.17
CA ASP A 40 6.84 -9.91 17.96
C ASP A 40 6.97 -8.46 18.49
N PRO A 41 7.99 -8.14 19.32
CA PRO A 41 8.18 -6.78 19.83
C PRO A 41 8.41 -5.71 18.76
N SER A 42 8.82 -6.11 17.56
CA SER A 42 9.05 -5.22 16.42
C SER A 42 7.82 -5.03 15.52
N LEU A 43 6.67 -5.59 15.90
CA LEU A 43 5.45 -5.48 15.09
C LEU A 43 5.09 -4.01 14.83
N ILE A 44 4.81 -3.72 13.56
CA ILE A 44 4.20 -2.48 13.09
C ILE A 44 2.88 -2.84 12.42
N VAL A 45 1.84 -2.07 12.74
CA VAL A 45 0.51 -2.19 12.13
C VAL A 45 0.20 -0.88 11.42
N GLU A 46 -0.13 -0.97 10.14
CA GLU A 46 -0.53 0.16 9.29
C GLU A 46 -1.95 -0.08 8.76
N GLU A 47 -2.68 1.02 8.50
CA GLU A 47 -3.96 0.94 7.80
C GLU A 47 -3.72 0.38 6.39
N LYS A 48 -4.48 -0.65 6.03
CA LYS A 48 -4.55 -1.10 4.64
C LYS A 48 -5.56 -0.20 3.91
N ILE A 49 -5.05 0.57 2.96
CA ILE A 49 -5.86 1.44 2.09
C ILE A 49 -6.19 0.69 0.80
N ASP A 50 -7.39 0.90 0.27
CA ASP A 50 -7.91 0.23 -0.92
C ASP A 50 -7.70 1.09 -2.18
N GLY A 51 -6.63 0.79 -2.92
CA GLY A 51 -6.34 1.41 -4.20
C GLY A 51 -5.59 0.45 -5.11
N THR A 52 -4.65 1.01 -5.88
CA THR A 52 -3.77 0.22 -6.73
C THR A 52 -2.32 0.34 -6.29
N ASN A 53 -1.66 -0.80 -6.13
CA ASN A 53 -0.24 -0.89 -5.90
C ASN A 53 0.53 -0.34 -7.10
N VAL A 54 1.35 0.68 -6.84
CA VAL A 54 2.30 1.23 -7.80
C VAL A 54 3.73 1.24 -7.25
N GLY A 55 4.70 1.26 -8.14
CA GLY A 55 6.12 1.42 -7.82
C GLY A 55 6.76 2.48 -8.71
N ILE A 56 7.75 3.17 -8.16
CA ILE A 56 8.56 4.19 -8.83
C ILE A 56 10.03 3.89 -8.56
N HIS A 57 10.85 3.82 -9.61
CA HIS A 57 12.29 3.74 -9.47
C HIS A 57 13.02 4.31 -10.68
N PHE A 58 14.34 4.47 -10.57
CA PHE A 58 15.19 4.86 -11.69
C PHE A 58 16.13 3.73 -12.07
N THR A 59 16.38 3.62 -13.37
CA THR A 59 17.46 2.79 -13.90
C THR A 59 18.81 3.45 -13.68
N SER A 60 19.88 2.68 -13.85
CA SER A 60 21.27 3.14 -13.86
C SER A 60 21.53 4.27 -14.87
N ARG A 61 20.71 4.37 -15.92
CA ARG A 61 20.76 5.40 -16.96
C ARG A 61 19.82 6.59 -16.70
N GLY A 62 19.19 6.67 -15.53
CA GLY A 62 18.30 7.77 -15.17
C GLY A 62 16.92 7.73 -15.82
N ARG A 63 16.50 6.58 -16.38
CA ARG A 63 15.11 6.42 -16.84
C ARG A 63 14.22 6.18 -15.62
N MET A 64 13.21 7.03 -15.44
CA MET A 64 12.14 6.78 -14.47
C MET A 64 11.26 5.64 -14.99
N LEU A 65 11.06 4.63 -14.15
CA LEU A 65 10.16 3.51 -14.38
C LEU A 65 9.00 3.61 -13.40
N LEU A 66 7.80 3.51 -13.95
CA LEU A 66 6.55 3.43 -13.22
C LEU A 66 6.00 2.02 -13.40
N GLN A 67 5.56 1.39 -12.32
CA GLN A 67 5.03 0.04 -12.37
C GLN A 67 3.72 -0.07 -11.62
N CYS A 68 2.82 -0.92 -12.10
CA CYS A 68 1.82 -1.53 -11.26
C CYS A 68 2.43 -2.82 -10.69
N ARG A 69 1.72 -3.52 -9.80
CA ARG A 69 2.26 -4.73 -9.17
C ARG A 69 2.86 -5.75 -10.15
N GLY A 70 2.27 -5.93 -11.33
CA GLY A 70 2.66 -7.00 -12.26
C GLY A 70 3.58 -6.58 -13.40
N HIS A 71 3.52 -5.31 -13.82
CA HIS A 71 4.06 -4.85 -15.10
C HIS A 71 4.45 -3.38 -15.02
N GLU A 72 5.29 -2.93 -15.96
CA GLU A 72 5.54 -1.50 -16.20
C GLU A 72 4.25 -0.79 -16.64
N ILE A 73 4.05 0.45 -16.18
CA ILE A 73 2.94 1.30 -16.58
C ILE A 73 3.31 1.99 -17.89
N THR A 74 2.60 1.67 -18.95
CA THR A 74 2.79 2.23 -20.29
C THR A 74 1.59 3.06 -20.74
N GLU A 75 1.69 3.64 -21.94
CA GLU A 75 0.56 4.27 -22.61
C GLU A 75 -0.58 3.27 -22.90
N GLY A 76 -1.82 3.76 -22.92
CA GLY A 76 -3.01 2.94 -23.20
C GLY A 76 -3.52 2.07 -22.04
N MET A 77 -2.83 2.08 -20.89
CA MET A 77 -3.32 1.44 -19.67
C MET A 77 -4.48 2.21 -19.03
N HIS A 78 -5.08 1.63 -17.98
CA HIS A 78 -6.24 2.20 -17.29
C HIS A 78 -6.07 3.69 -16.97
N PRO A 79 -7.08 4.56 -17.21
CA PRO A 79 -6.96 6.03 -17.12
C PRO A 79 -6.48 6.56 -15.76
N GLN A 80 -6.63 5.76 -14.71
CA GLN A 80 -6.13 6.15 -13.38
C GLN A 80 -4.62 6.46 -13.37
N TYR A 81 -3.86 5.85 -14.30
CA TYR A 81 -2.41 6.02 -14.37
C TYR A 81 -2.00 7.28 -15.13
N ASP A 82 -2.91 7.97 -15.81
CA ASP A 82 -2.57 9.20 -16.54
C ASP A 82 -2.19 10.32 -15.58
N LEU A 83 -2.98 10.53 -14.52
CA LEU A 83 -2.62 11.49 -13.47
C LEU A 83 -1.37 11.03 -12.69
N PHE A 84 -1.19 9.72 -12.50
CA PHE A 84 0.02 9.19 -11.86
C PHE A 84 1.29 9.52 -12.66
N LYS A 85 1.27 9.34 -13.99
CA LYS A 85 2.37 9.73 -14.89
C LYS A 85 2.66 11.23 -14.83
N GLN A 86 1.62 12.07 -14.88
CA GLN A 86 1.78 13.53 -14.79
C GLN A 86 2.41 13.94 -13.45
N ARG A 87 1.87 13.43 -12.34
CA ARG A 87 2.37 13.74 -11.01
C ARG A 87 3.82 13.32 -10.82
N THR A 88 4.16 12.10 -11.20
CA THR A 88 5.54 11.58 -11.07
C THR A 88 6.52 12.36 -11.93
N SER A 89 6.09 12.87 -13.10
CA SER A 89 6.89 13.81 -13.89
C SER A 89 7.15 15.12 -13.14
N VAL A 90 6.16 15.70 -12.46
CA VAL A 90 6.33 16.94 -11.66
C VAL A 90 7.25 16.69 -10.47
N LYS A 91 7.05 15.59 -9.74
CA LYS A 91 7.87 15.22 -8.57
C LYS A 91 9.22 14.59 -8.94
N ARG A 92 9.58 14.53 -10.23
CA ARG A 92 10.81 13.88 -10.70
C ARG A 92 12.07 14.34 -9.94
N PRO A 93 12.34 15.65 -9.75
CA PRO A 93 13.56 16.08 -9.05
C PRO A 93 13.65 15.56 -7.61
N VAL A 94 12.53 15.57 -6.89
CA VAL A 94 12.44 15.05 -5.51
C VAL A 94 12.65 13.55 -5.49
N LEU A 95 12.00 12.82 -6.40
CA LEU A 95 12.10 11.37 -6.51
C LEU A 95 13.51 10.92 -6.93
N GLU A 96 14.15 11.62 -7.87
CA GLU A 96 15.52 11.33 -8.30
C GLU A 96 16.52 11.53 -7.16
N ALA A 97 16.41 12.64 -6.42
CA ALA A 97 17.26 12.91 -5.26
C ALA A 97 17.06 11.87 -4.15
N MET A 98 15.82 11.48 -3.86
CA MET A 98 15.50 10.53 -2.80
C MET A 98 15.88 9.08 -3.13
N LEU A 99 15.57 8.63 -4.35
CA LEU A 99 15.70 7.20 -4.72
C LEU A 99 17.03 6.85 -5.37
N GLY A 100 17.60 7.81 -6.12
CA GLY A 100 18.67 7.54 -7.07
C GLY A 100 18.36 6.30 -7.92
N SER A 101 19.41 5.55 -8.29
CA SER A 101 19.25 4.25 -8.93
C SER A 101 19.23 3.08 -7.94
N ARG A 102 19.10 3.32 -6.62
CA ARG A 102 19.22 2.28 -5.58
C ARG A 102 17.86 1.81 -5.07
N PHE A 103 16.91 2.72 -4.89
CA PHE A 103 15.66 2.39 -4.23
C PHE A 103 14.49 2.25 -5.20
N ILE A 104 13.51 1.42 -4.82
CA ILE A 104 12.18 1.37 -5.41
C ILE A 104 11.19 1.83 -4.35
N LEU A 105 10.45 2.90 -4.66
CA LEU A 105 9.34 3.40 -3.85
C LEU A 105 8.07 2.66 -4.22
N TYR A 106 7.48 1.93 -3.28
CA TYR A 106 6.15 1.35 -3.43
C TYR A 106 5.12 2.16 -2.65
N GLY A 107 3.95 2.31 -3.26
CA GLY A 107 2.85 3.01 -2.63
C GLY A 107 1.50 2.64 -3.21
N GLU A 108 0.46 3.04 -2.49
CA GLU A 108 -0.92 2.88 -2.88
C GLU A 108 -1.37 4.14 -3.62
N TRP A 109 -1.81 3.96 -4.86
CA TRP A 109 -2.39 5.02 -5.68
C TRP A 109 -3.91 4.97 -5.58
N LEU A 110 -4.49 6.09 -5.16
CA LEU A 110 -5.88 6.22 -4.72
C LEU A 110 -6.68 7.19 -5.58
N TYR A 111 -6.25 7.48 -6.81
CA TYR A 111 -7.01 8.39 -7.67
C TYR A 111 -8.39 7.84 -8.04
N ALA A 112 -8.46 6.55 -8.36
CA ALA A 112 -9.71 5.85 -8.64
C ALA A 112 -10.25 5.19 -7.36
N LYS A 113 -11.58 5.27 -7.18
CA LYS A 113 -12.33 4.43 -6.25
C LYS A 113 -12.23 2.99 -6.73
N HIS A 114 -11.83 2.10 -5.83
CA HIS A 114 -11.95 0.66 -6.01
C HIS A 114 -13.23 0.19 -5.30
N SER A 115 -13.11 -0.41 -4.11
CA SER A 115 -14.26 -0.81 -3.29
C SER A 115 -14.66 0.30 -2.32
N VAL A 116 -13.68 0.98 -1.73
CA VAL A 116 -13.86 2.09 -0.79
C VAL A 116 -13.79 3.43 -1.52
N HIS A 117 -14.77 4.30 -1.29
CA HIS A 117 -14.73 5.69 -1.74
C HIS A 117 -14.12 6.57 -0.66
N TYR A 118 -12.95 7.14 -0.92
CA TYR A 118 -12.32 8.11 -0.03
C TYR A 118 -12.72 9.52 -0.46
N ARG A 119 -13.09 10.37 0.50
CA ARG A 119 -13.68 11.68 0.20
C ARG A 119 -12.83 12.86 0.66
N ALA A 120 -11.85 12.62 1.53
CA ALA A 120 -10.98 13.65 2.10
C ALA A 120 -9.51 13.24 2.13
N LEU A 121 -8.98 12.76 1.00
CA LEU A 121 -7.56 12.41 0.90
C LEU A 121 -6.67 13.66 0.93
N PRO A 122 -5.60 13.70 1.75
CA PRO A 122 -4.61 14.78 1.66
C PRO A 122 -3.78 14.69 0.37
N HIS A 123 -3.67 13.50 -0.21
CA HIS A 123 -2.97 13.22 -1.45
C HIS A 123 -3.49 11.88 -2.03
N TYR A 124 -3.37 11.64 -3.34
CA TYR A 124 -3.65 10.33 -3.97
C TYR A 124 -2.57 9.25 -3.84
N PHE A 125 -1.42 9.51 -3.21
CA PHE A 125 -0.29 8.57 -3.20
C PHE A 125 0.23 8.43 -1.78
N PHE A 126 0.23 7.20 -1.27
CA PHE A 126 0.76 6.88 0.05
C PHE A 126 1.84 5.82 -0.08
N GLU A 127 3.04 6.15 0.37
CA GLU A 127 4.14 5.21 0.50
C GLU A 127 3.77 4.12 1.51
N PHE A 128 4.05 2.86 1.18
CA PHE A 128 3.97 1.76 2.15
C PHE A 128 5.21 0.87 2.14
N ASP A 129 6.13 0.96 1.19
CA ASP A 129 7.41 0.24 1.28
C ASP A 129 8.50 0.92 0.45
N LEU A 130 9.75 0.75 0.89
CA LEU A 130 10.94 1.07 0.10
C LEU A 130 11.82 -0.16 -0.01
N TYR A 131 12.20 -0.51 -1.24
CA TYR A 131 13.09 -1.63 -1.51
C TYR A 131 14.48 -1.14 -1.91
N ASP A 132 15.50 -1.64 -1.22
CA ASP A 132 16.90 -1.43 -1.53
C ASP A 132 17.37 -2.49 -2.52
N LYS A 133 17.67 -2.08 -3.76
CA LYS A 133 18.13 -2.99 -4.81
C LYS A 133 19.53 -3.54 -4.55
N ASP A 134 20.37 -2.82 -3.80
CA ASP A 134 21.74 -3.26 -3.51
C ASP A 134 21.76 -4.32 -2.41
N ALA A 135 20.99 -4.09 -1.35
CA ALA A 135 20.86 -5.02 -0.23
C ALA A 135 19.79 -6.11 -0.46
N ALA A 136 19.03 -6.01 -1.55
CA ALA A 136 17.93 -6.88 -1.93
C ALA A 136 16.87 -7.06 -0.81
N GLN A 137 16.55 -5.99 -0.08
CA GLN A 137 15.68 -6.01 1.08
C GLN A 137 14.74 -4.81 1.15
N PHE A 138 13.63 -4.99 1.85
CA PHE A 138 12.72 -3.88 2.20
C PHE A 138 13.20 -3.19 3.46
N LEU A 139 13.17 -1.86 3.47
CA LEU A 139 13.63 -1.02 4.56
C LEU A 139 12.62 -1.00 5.71
N ASP A 140 13.12 -0.85 6.93
CA ASP A 140 12.26 -0.66 8.10
C ASP A 140 11.53 0.70 8.09
N LEU A 141 10.49 0.84 8.91
CA LEU A 141 9.67 2.05 8.98
C LEU A 141 10.49 3.28 9.37
N ALA A 142 11.45 3.13 10.29
CA ALA A 142 12.28 4.24 10.73
C ALA A 142 13.10 4.83 9.58
N THR A 143 13.76 3.98 8.79
CA THR A 143 14.54 4.39 7.62
C THR A 143 13.63 4.98 6.53
N ARG A 144 12.47 4.35 6.28
CA ARG A 144 11.47 4.86 5.33
C ARG A 144 11.03 6.28 5.69
N LEU A 145 10.63 6.52 6.94
CA LEU A 145 10.20 7.84 7.40
C LEU A 145 11.31 8.90 7.29
N GLN A 146 12.56 8.54 7.60
CA GLN A 146 13.70 9.43 7.41
C GLN A 146 13.92 9.80 5.93
N MET A 147 13.73 8.85 5.01
CA MET A 147 13.85 9.13 3.57
C MET A 147 12.72 10.00 3.04
N LEU A 148 11.51 9.89 3.60
CA LEU A 148 10.36 10.69 3.19
C LEU A 148 10.35 12.10 3.78
N ASP A 149 11.13 12.36 4.84
CA ASP A 149 11.16 13.66 5.52
C ASP A 149 11.52 14.79 4.55
N GLY A 150 10.75 15.88 4.58
CA GLY A 150 10.91 17.03 3.69
C GLY A 150 10.55 16.80 2.21
N THR A 151 10.12 15.60 1.79
CA THR A 151 9.80 15.30 0.38
C THR A 151 8.35 15.62 -0.03
N GLY A 152 7.47 15.85 0.96
CA GLY A 152 6.03 15.99 0.75
C GLY A 152 5.32 14.68 0.34
N LEU A 153 6.01 13.53 0.43
CA LEU A 153 5.41 12.22 0.29
C LEU A 153 4.92 11.72 1.65
N HIS A 154 3.73 11.11 1.67
CA HIS A 154 3.11 10.62 2.89
C HIS A 154 3.21 9.10 2.96
N THR A 155 3.50 8.57 4.15
CA THR A 155 3.36 7.13 4.41
C THR A 155 1.91 6.79 4.77
N VAL A 156 1.52 5.54 4.60
CA VAL A 156 0.24 5.01 5.11
C VAL A 156 0.11 5.21 6.64
N PRO A 157 -1.10 5.39 7.20
CA PRO A 157 -1.27 5.58 8.63
C PRO A 157 -0.70 4.43 9.45
N VAL A 158 0.19 4.73 10.40
CA VAL A 158 0.69 3.77 11.39
C VAL A 158 -0.28 3.76 12.57
N LEU A 159 -0.90 2.61 12.83
CA LEU A 159 -1.96 2.45 13.83
C LEU A 159 -1.44 1.89 15.15
N HIS A 160 -0.40 1.04 15.11
CA HIS A 160 0.15 0.42 16.30
C HIS A 160 1.63 0.05 16.12
N ARG A 161 2.36 0.03 17.24
CA ARG A 161 3.75 -0.44 17.32
C ARG A 161 3.93 -1.30 18.56
N GLY A 162 4.73 -2.35 18.42
CA GLY A 162 4.95 -3.33 19.47
C GLY A 162 3.98 -4.51 19.37
N PRO A 163 4.15 -5.50 20.26
CA PRO A 163 3.41 -6.75 20.18
C PRO A 163 1.91 -6.51 20.39
N ALA A 164 1.09 -7.39 19.84
CA ALA A 164 -0.37 -7.34 19.93
C ALA A 164 -0.98 -8.75 20.02
N THR A 165 -2.20 -8.80 20.54
CA THR A 165 -3.09 -9.96 20.48
C THR A 165 -3.98 -9.90 19.24
N ALA A 166 -4.63 -11.01 18.90
CA ALA A 166 -5.54 -11.03 17.76
C ALA A 166 -6.75 -10.10 18.00
N GLU A 167 -7.21 -10.04 19.25
CA GLU A 167 -8.31 -9.18 19.69
C GLU A 167 -7.94 -7.69 19.57
N GLU A 168 -6.72 -7.32 19.98
CA GLU A 168 -6.22 -5.94 19.80
C GLU A 168 -6.10 -5.56 18.32
N LEU A 169 -5.59 -6.45 17.47
CA LEU A 169 -5.56 -6.19 16.02
C LEU A 169 -6.97 -6.02 15.45
N CYS A 170 -7.92 -6.87 15.80
CA CYS A 170 -9.31 -6.70 15.37
C CYS A 170 -9.90 -5.37 15.83
N ALA A 171 -9.56 -4.90 17.03
CA ALA A 171 -10.02 -3.60 17.55
C ALA A 171 -9.42 -2.39 16.83
N LEU A 172 -8.25 -2.54 16.18
CA LEU A 172 -7.66 -1.49 15.34
C LEU A 172 -8.41 -1.30 14.02
N ILE A 173 -9.22 -2.28 13.58
CA ILE A 173 -10.08 -2.13 12.40
C ILE A 173 -11.26 -1.22 12.75
N GLY A 174 -11.01 0.08 12.60
CA GLY A 174 -11.97 1.14 12.86
C GLY A 174 -12.28 1.98 11.63
N ARG A 175 -12.72 3.21 11.88
CA ARG A 175 -12.94 4.20 10.83
C ARG A 175 -11.62 4.49 10.11
N SER A 176 -11.66 4.58 8.77
CA SER A 176 -10.48 4.98 7.98
C SER A 176 -10.05 6.40 8.31
N ALA A 177 -8.75 6.68 8.19
CA ALA A 177 -8.20 8.02 8.35
C ALA A 177 -8.69 9.04 7.29
N PHE A 178 -9.28 8.61 6.17
CA PHE A 178 -9.48 9.45 4.97
C PHE A 178 -10.94 9.67 4.55
N ASP A 179 -11.85 9.74 5.52
CA ASP A 179 -13.29 9.86 5.30
C ASP A 179 -13.82 8.87 4.25
N SER A 180 -13.72 7.58 4.60
CA SER A 180 -14.15 6.50 3.72
C SER A 180 -15.67 6.35 3.69
N ALA A 181 -16.20 5.89 2.56
CA ALA A 181 -17.56 5.39 2.41
C ALA A 181 -17.49 4.03 1.70
N PHE A 182 -17.99 3.00 2.38
CA PHE A 182 -17.97 1.63 1.90
C PHE A 182 -19.38 1.03 1.94
N ASP A 183 -19.86 0.59 0.77
CA ASP A 183 -21.17 -0.05 0.64
C ASP A 183 -21.08 -1.49 1.14
N ASN A 184 -21.47 -1.71 2.39
CA ASN A 184 -21.29 -2.98 3.08
C ASN A 184 -22.31 -4.02 2.58
N PRO A 185 -21.86 -5.07 1.89
CA PRO A 185 -22.76 -6.06 1.28
C PRO A 185 -23.43 -6.96 2.33
N LEU A 186 -22.86 -7.09 3.53
CA LEU A 186 -23.43 -7.94 4.58
C LEU A 186 -24.56 -7.25 5.35
N THR A 187 -24.53 -5.91 5.43
CA THR A 187 -25.54 -5.13 6.18
C THR A 187 -26.47 -4.33 5.29
N GLY A 188 -26.15 -4.16 4.01
CA GLY A 188 -26.89 -3.33 3.06
C GLY A 188 -26.81 -1.83 3.35
N ARG A 189 -25.87 -1.39 4.20
CA ARG A 189 -25.70 0.00 4.63
C ARG A 189 -24.29 0.48 4.33
N THR A 190 -24.11 1.79 4.13
CA THR A 190 -22.77 2.37 4.03
C THR A 190 -22.14 2.44 5.42
N ASP A 191 -20.91 1.95 5.55
CA ASP A 191 -20.05 2.17 6.72
C ASP A 191 -18.80 2.98 6.34
N HIS A 192 -18.02 3.35 7.35
CA HIS A 192 -16.82 4.18 7.20
C HIS A 192 -15.56 3.45 7.66
N LEU A 193 -15.59 2.11 7.67
CA LEU A 193 -14.48 1.31 8.16
C LEU A 193 -13.41 1.15 7.07
N MET A 194 -12.15 1.03 7.50
CA MET A 194 -11.03 0.71 6.62
C MET A 194 -11.19 -0.68 5.97
N GLU A 195 -10.36 -1.00 4.98
CA GLU A 195 -10.31 -2.36 4.41
C GLU A 195 -9.79 -3.36 5.45
N GLY A 196 -8.77 -2.97 6.21
CA GLY A 196 -8.11 -3.83 7.17
C GLY A 196 -6.72 -3.30 7.53
N LEU A 197 -5.84 -4.22 7.90
CA LEU A 197 -4.50 -3.93 8.40
C LEU A 197 -3.44 -4.58 7.53
N TYR A 198 -2.36 -3.84 7.27
CA TYR A 198 -1.09 -4.39 6.87
C TYR A 198 -0.20 -4.49 8.12
N VAL A 199 0.43 -5.64 8.33
CA VAL A 199 1.32 -5.85 9.46
C VAL A 199 2.69 -6.30 9.00
N ARG A 200 3.74 -5.81 9.67
CA ARG A 200 5.12 -6.17 9.38
C ARG A 200 5.91 -6.32 10.68
N THR A 201 6.94 -7.15 10.65
CA THR A 201 7.98 -7.21 11.67
C THR A 201 9.28 -6.70 11.07
N GLU A 202 10.12 -6.10 11.90
CA GLU A 202 11.31 -5.38 11.45
C GLU A 202 12.50 -5.68 12.37
N ALA A 203 13.68 -5.91 11.78
CA ALA A 203 14.90 -6.09 12.57
C ALA A 203 16.12 -5.65 11.76
N VAL A 204 17.03 -4.93 12.41
CA VAL A 204 18.31 -4.53 11.83
C VAL A 204 18.14 -3.74 10.52
N GLY A 205 17.28 -2.72 10.51
CA GLY A 205 17.13 -1.82 9.36
C GLY A 205 16.22 -2.35 8.24
N ARG A 206 15.57 -3.51 8.41
CA ARG A 206 14.79 -4.17 7.35
C ARG A 206 13.51 -4.84 7.83
N VAL A 207 12.57 -5.03 6.91
CA VAL A 207 11.39 -5.87 7.10
C VAL A 207 11.81 -7.35 7.14
N THR A 208 11.42 -8.06 8.19
CA THR A 208 11.68 -9.50 8.37
C THR A 208 10.45 -10.36 8.10
N GLY A 209 9.25 -9.80 8.21
CA GLY A 209 8.00 -10.50 7.98
C GLY A 209 6.89 -9.54 7.54
N ARG A 210 5.89 -10.08 6.83
CA ARG A 210 4.70 -9.34 6.43
C ARG A 210 3.47 -10.21 6.47
N ALA A 211 2.35 -9.65 6.87
CA ALA A 211 1.03 -10.25 6.74
C ALA A 211 -0.04 -9.17 6.60
N LYS A 212 -1.29 -9.58 6.37
CA LYS A 212 -2.45 -8.69 6.34
C LYS A 212 -3.64 -9.30 7.07
N LEU A 213 -4.50 -8.44 7.62
CA LEU A 213 -5.79 -8.79 8.18
C LEU A 213 -6.86 -7.95 7.47
N VAL A 214 -7.64 -8.58 6.60
CA VAL A 214 -8.70 -7.93 5.83
C VAL A 214 -10.06 -8.33 6.41
N ARG A 215 -10.95 -7.34 6.59
CA ARG A 215 -12.27 -7.57 7.17
C ARG A 215 -13.18 -8.36 6.20
N PRO A 216 -14.07 -9.22 6.71
CA PRO A 216 -14.89 -10.10 5.87
C PRO A 216 -15.84 -9.36 4.93
N GLU A 217 -16.39 -8.22 5.35
CA GLU A 217 -17.30 -7.40 4.53
C GLU A 217 -16.62 -6.89 3.26
N PHE A 218 -15.35 -6.49 3.38
CA PHE A 218 -14.54 -6.03 2.25
C PHE A 218 -14.29 -7.16 1.26
N VAL A 219 -13.90 -8.34 1.76
CA VAL A 219 -13.68 -9.53 0.92
C VAL A 219 -14.95 -9.91 0.17
N GLU A 220 -16.10 -9.86 0.83
CA GLU A 220 -17.38 -10.14 0.20
C GLU A 220 -17.70 -9.12 -0.91
N LYS A 221 -17.43 -7.84 -0.67
CA LYS A 221 -17.63 -6.80 -1.69
C LYS A 221 -16.78 -7.05 -2.92
N VAL A 222 -15.51 -7.41 -2.74
CA VAL A 222 -14.60 -7.72 -3.85
C VAL A 222 -15.08 -8.93 -4.65
N LYS A 223 -15.64 -9.96 -3.99
CA LYS A 223 -16.18 -11.16 -4.67
C LYS A 223 -17.43 -10.86 -5.50
N GLN A 224 -18.29 -9.96 -5.03
CA GLN A 224 -19.54 -9.59 -5.69
C GLN A 224 -19.36 -8.52 -6.79
N SER A 225 -18.23 -7.83 -6.80
CA SER A 225 -17.98 -6.72 -7.72
C SER A 225 -17.20 -7.19 -8.94
N GLU A 226 -17.50 -6.61 -10.09
CA GLU A 226 -16.59 -6.69 -11.24
C GLU A 226 -15.25 -6.06 -10.86
N HIS A 227 -14.14 -6.57 -11.40
CA HIS A 227 -12.83 -5.99 -11.10
C HIS A 227 -12.80 -4.50 -11.53
N TRP A 228 -12.30 -3.62 -10.67
CA TRP A 228 -12.34 -2.16 -10.85
C TRP A 228 -11.79 -1.68 -12.21
N GLN A 229 -10.86 -2.44 -12.82
CA GLN A 229 -10.29 -2.15 -14.14
C GLN A 229 -11.31 -2.17 -15.29
N HIS A 230 -12.46 -2.80 -15.10
CA HIS A 230 -13.51 -2.91 -16.10
C HIS A 230 -14.71 -1.99 -15.81
N GLN A 231 -14.68 -1.29 -14.69
CA GLN A 231 -15.74 -0.36 -14.30
C GLN A 231 -15.44 1.06 -14.81
N ALA A 232 -16.49 1.87 -14.94
CA ALA A 232 -16.31 3.30 -15.15
C ALA A 232 -15.59 3.90 -13.92
N MET A 233 -14.48 4.60 -14.18
CA MET A 233 -13.66 5.17 -13.13
C MET A 233 -14.41 6.26 -12.37
N VAL A 234 -14.57 6.07 -11.06
CA VAL A 234 -15.02 7.11 -10.13
C VAL A 234 -13.79 7.65 -9.42
N THR A 235 -13.63 8.96 -9.34
CA THR A 235 -12.50 9.58 -8.63
C THR A 235 -12.74 9.66 -7.13
N ASN A 236 -11.70 9.38 -6.35
CA ASN A 236 -11.69 9.70 -4.93
C ASN A 236 -11.56 11.22 -4.73
N GLY A 237 -12.16 11.69 -3.63
CA GLY A 237 -12.15 13.10 -3.22
C GLY A 237 -10.87 13.47 -2.47
N LEU A 238 -10.42 14.70 -2.72
CA LEU A 238 -9.35 15.34 -1.96
C LEU A 238 -9.93 16.22 -0.86
N ALA A 239 -9.18 16.38 0.24
CA ALA A 239 -9.48 17.40 1.23
C ALA A 239 -9.37 18.82 0.63
N GLU A 240 -10.09 19.80 1.17
CA GLU A 240 -10.22 21.16 0.60
C GLU A 240 -8.88 21.87 0.30
N ARG A 241 -7.80 21.52 1.01
CA ARG A 241 -6.47 22.14 0.88
C ARG A 241 -5.40 21.16 0.40
N ALA A 242 -5.80 20.03 -0.17
CA ALA A 242 -4.86 19.05 -0.69
C ALA A 242 -4.10 19.61 -1.89
N ASP A 243 -2.77 19.56 -1.82
CA ASP A 243 -1.90 19.81 -2.97
C ASP A 243 -1.34 18.49 -3.47
N ILE A 244 -1.79 18.09 -4.66
CA ILE A 244 -1.37 16.82 -5.27
C ILE A 244 -0.07 16.93 -6.09
N TRP A 245 0.40 18.14 -6.30
CA TRP A 245 1.65 18.44 -7.00
C TRP A 245 2.79 18.56 -6.00
N GLY A 246 2.47 19.19 -4.86
CA GLY A 246 3.30 19.41 -3.69
C GLY A 246 4.71 19.81 -4.00
#